data_AF-A0A437GXK7-F1
#
_entry.id   AF-A0A437GXK7-F1
#
_cell.length_a   1.000
_cell.length_b   1.000
_cell.length_c   1.000
_cell.angle_alpha   90.00
_cell.angle_beta   90.00
_cell.angle_gamma   90.00
#
_symmetry.space_group_name_H-M   'P 1'
#
loop_
_entity.id
_entity.type
_entity.pdbx_description
1 polymer ?
#
loop_
_entity_poly.entity_id
_entity_poly.type
_entity_poly.pdbx_seq_one_letter_code
_entity_poly.pdbx_strand_id
1 'polypeptide(L)'
;MNAALLLDHYARIADAPDAIARLRRFVLDLAVRGKLVEQDAGDEAATGLLVAVKVKEFEHHSKLVGWAEAKLGQLLQFQYGKGLHANERRENGAVPVFGSNGIVAYTHTALTEKPSIIVGRKGSAGALNLCTSPSWTTDVAYFVEAPTYFSIHYLLLALSALGLDHLGKGVKPGLSRSDAYALTIGVPPLAEQHRIVAKVDELMALCDQLEAARAEREAARDTFTLSTLAKLNTDPATFDQDASFALANLAPLTTRPDQIKLLRQTILRLALAGKLTHQDEMDEPASKLLAKIETSRSALLRSGYPNVSEARTQQRKVAEQALPIELPALPRGWQYATLQQCALMVIDCKNKTAPYTQNGIRLIRTTNVRDGKLNTIDQRYVSPETYEIWSARAKSQPGDILITREAPMGEVCLIPNDTTICLGQRMMLARLVPDTINPRFMLYSLMDPDLMDRVQDKPIGMTVQHLRVGGVETLIVLLPPLAEQRRIVAKVDELMTLCDHLQASLDISEKVRSKLLEAVLHYSLSTDTERTGAPAKSAGEAYLEAV
;
A
#
# COMPACT_ATOMS: atom_id res chain seq x y z
N MET A 1 -23.07 25.50 -13.57
CA MET A 1 -22.57 24.38 -12.73
C MET A 1 -22.16 23.25 -13.66
N ASN A 2 -20.97 22.65 -13.55
CA ASN A 2 -20.56 21.59 -14.49
C ASN A 2 -20.40 20.21 -13.81
N ALA A 3 -21.40 19.82 -13.01
CA ALA A 3 -21.52 18.46 -12.48
C ALA A 3 -21.56 17.42 -13.63
N ALA A 4 -22.06 17.82 -14.80
CA ALA A 4 -21.99 17.06 -16.04
C ALA A 4 -20.54 16.70 -16.40
N LEU A 5 -19.60 17.64 -16.39
CA LEU A 5 -18.18 17.36 -16.67
C LEU A 5 -17.55 16.34 -15.72
N LEU A 6 -17.89 16.39 -14.42
CA LEU A 6 -17.39 15.43 -13.44
C LEU A 6 -18.00 14.03 -13.68
N LEU A 7 -19.28 13.94 -14.04
CA LEU A 7 -19.93 12.68 -14.42
C LEU A 7 -19.40 12.13 -15.76
N ASP A 8 -19.20 12.99 -16.76
CA ASP A 8 -18.69 12.66 -18.09
C ASP A 8 -17.26 12.11 -18.03
N HIS A 9 -16.45 12.60 -17.09
CA HIS A 9 -15.09 12.11 -16.87
C HIS A 9 -14.97 11.11 -15.72
N TYR A 10 -16.07 10.79 -15.03
CA TYR A 10 -16.05 9.94 -13.85
C TYR A 10 -15.40 8.59 -14.13
N ALA A 11 -15.76 7.93 -15.23
CA ALA A 11 -15.18 6.64 -15.62
C ALA A 11 -13.64 6.67 -15.78
N ARG A 12 -13.07 7.84 -16.13
CA ARG A 12 -11.61 8.01 -16.30
C ARG A 12 -10.87 8.30 -14.99
N ILE A 13 -11.57 8.86 -13.99
CA ILE A 13 -10.98 9.27 -12.70
C ILE A 13 -11.37 8.36 -11.53
N ALA A 14 -12.39 7.49 -11.69
CA ALA A 14 -12.94 6.63 -10.64
C ALA A 14 -11.93 5.63 -10.05
N ASP A 15 -10.94 5.22 -10.86
CA ASP A 15 -9.89 4.30 -10.44
C ASP A 15 -8.68 5.02 -9.81
N ALA A 16 -8.71 6.35 -9.69
CA ALA A 16 -7.67 7.06 -8.94
C ALA A 16 -7.71 6.66 -7.45
N PRO A 17 -6.56 6.69 -6.75
CA PRO A 17 -6.52 6.56 -5.31
C PRO A 17 -7.42 7.61 -4.65
N ASP A 18 -8.21 7.19 -3.65
CA ASP A 18 -9.11 8.05 -2.88
C ASP A 18 -10.17 8.82 -3.71
N ALA A 19 -10.45 8.39 -4.96
CA ALA A 19 -11.36 9.10 -5.86
C ALA A 19 -12.75 9.34 -5.25
N ILE A 20 -13.34 8.27 -4.71
CA ILE A 20 -14.68 8.30 -4.11
C ILE A 20 -14.70 9.18 -2.86
N ALA A 21 -13.67 9.05 -1.99
CA ALA A 21 -13.56 9.89 -0.79
C ALA A 21 -13.46 11.39 -1.14
N ARG A 22 -12.67 11.73 -2.17
CA ARG A 22 -12.55 13.10 -2.68
C ARG A 22 -13.88 13.58 -3.30
N LEU A 23 -14.60 12.71 -4.00
CA LEU A 23 -15.91 13.02 -4.57
C LEU A 23 -16.96 13.33 -3.50
N ARG A 24 -17.05 12.49 -2.44
CA ARG A 24 -17.96 12.74 -1.31
C ARG A 24 -17.69 14.09 -0.67
N ARG A 25 -16.41 14.41 -0.43
CA ARG A 25 -16.02 15.72 0.11
C ARG A 25 -16.41 16.86 -0.82
N PHE A 26 -16.24 16.68 -2.13
CA PHE A 26 -16.62 17.67 -3.12
C PHE A 26 -18.14 17.92 -3.17
N VAL A 27 -18.95 16.87 -3.07
CA VAL A 27 -20.42 17.00 -2.96
C VAL A 27 -20.82 17.83 -1.74
N LEU A 28 -20.19 17.56 -0.58
CA LEU A 28 -20.43 18.33 0.65
C LEU A 28 -20.02 19.80 0.51
N ASP A 29 -18.87 20.08 -0.12
CA ASP A 29 -18.40 21.45 -0.33
C ASP A 29 -19.33 22.23 -1.28
N LEU A 30 -19.85 21.60 -2.34
CA LEU A 30 -20.86 22.22 -3.21
C LEU A 30 -22.17 22.51 -2.47
N ALA A 31 -22.60 21.59 -1.60
CA ALA A 31 -23.84 21.71 -0.83
C ALA A 31 -23.84 22.97 0.03
N VAL A 32 -22.75 23.23 0.75
CA VAL A 32 -22.65 24.32 1.72
C VAL A 32 -22.26 25.67 1.10
N ARG A 33 -21.90 25.69 -0.19
CA ARG A 33 -21.58 26.91 -0.95
C ARG A 33 -22.71 27.37 -1.86
N GLY A 34 -23.89 26.75 -1.78
CA GLY A 34 -25.04 27.09 -2.63
C GLY A 34 -24.79 26.80 -4.12
N LYS A 35 -23.93 25.81 -4.40
CA LYS A 35 -23.53 25.42 -5.76
C LYS A 35 -24.03 24.02 -6.15
N LEU A 36 -24.80 23.34 -5.31
CA LEU A 36 -25.26 21.97 -5.58
C LEU A 36 -26.63 21.90 -6.26
N VAL A 37 -27.53 22.81 -5.93
CA VAL A 37 -28.89 22.91 -6.48
C VAL A 37 -29.15 24.33 -6.99
N GLU A 38 -30.16 24.49 -7.84
CA GLU A 38 -30.56 25.83 -8.30
C GLU A 38 -31.22 26.63 -7.17
N GLN A 39 -30.92 27.93 -7.15
CA GLN A 39 -31.50 28.90 -6.23
C GLN A 39 -32.81 29.43 -6.81
N ASP A 40 -33.87 29.43 -6.00
CA ASP A 40 -35.18 29.92 -6.39
C ASP A 40 -35.47 31.27 -5.71
N ALA A 41 -35.64 32.32 -6.50
CA ALA A 41 -35.94 33.66 -5.99
C ALA A 41 -37.35 33.76 -5.36
N GLY A 42 -38.22 32.77 -5.59
CA GLY A 42 -39.53 32.64 -4.94
C GLY A 42 -39.47 32.03 -3.54
N ASP A 43 -38.35 31.46 -3.12
CA ASP A 43 -38.20 30.92 -1.77
C ASP A 43 -38.18 32.03 -0.71
N GLU A 44 -38.71 31.74 0.48
CA GLU A 44 -38.59 32.63 1.63
C GLU A 44 -37.11 32.78 2.04
N ALA A 45 -36.57 33.99 1.88
CA ALA A 45 -35.18 34.28 2.16
C ALA A 45 -34.80 33.95 3.63
N ALA A 46 -33.60 33.38 3.81
CA ALA A 46 -33.07 33.04 5.13
C ALA A 46 -32.96 34.28 6.04
N THR A 47 -32.69 35.45 5.48
CA THR A 47 -32.66 36.72 6.23
C THR A 47 -34.01 37.03 6.88
N GLY A 48 -35.13 36.76 6.19
CA GLY A 48 -36.48 36.91 6.75
C GLY A 48 -36.71 35.98 7.94
N LEU A 49 -36.31 34.72 7.81
CA LEU A 49 -36.40 33.71 8.87
C LEU A 49 -35.53 34.07 10.10
N LEU A 50 -34.30 34.55 9.86
CA LEU A 50 -33.37 34.95 10.92
C LEU A 50 -33.83 36.21 11.69
N VAL A 51 -34.45 37.17 11.00
CA VAL A 51 -35.06 38.35 11.64
C VAL A 51 -36.28 37.95 12.46
N ALA A 52 -37.14 37.08 11.93
CA ALA A 52 -38.34 36.61 12.62
C ALA A 52 -38.01 35.91 13.96
N VAL A 53 -36.86 35.23 14.04
CA VAL A 53 -36.38 34.57 15.26
C VAL A 53 -35.36 35.38 16.08
N LYS A 54 -35.23 36.68 15.79
CA LYS A 54 -34.40 37.66 16.52
C LYS A 54 -32.89 37.36 16.56
N VAL A 55 -32.33 36.78 15.50
CA VAL A 55 -30.87 36.69 15.34
C VAL A 55 -30.33 38.10 15.11
N LYS A 56 -29.38 38.54 15.97
CA LYS A 56 -28.97 39.95 16.06
C LYS A 56 -27.93 40.37 15.03
N GLU A 57 -27.09 39.44 14.57
CA GLU A 57 -25.95 39.71 13.70
C GLU A 57 -25.86 38.61 12.64
N PHE A 58 -26.05 38.98 11.38
CA PHE A 58 -25.83 38.16 10.19
C PHE A 58 -25.63 39.09 9.00
N GLU A 59 -24.99 38.58 7.95
CA GLU A 59 -24.75 39.32 6.70
C GLU A 59 -25.54 38.68 5.56
N HIS A 60 -25.96 39.48 4.58
CA HIS A 60 -26.55 38.94 3.36
C HIS A 60 -25.44 38.36 2.47
N HIS A 61 -25.65 37.16 1.94
CA HIS A 61 -24.65 36.56 1.07
C HIS A 61 -24.62 37.30 -0.28
N SER A 62 -23.56 38.05 -0.54
CA SER A 62 -23.45 38.96 -1.70
C SER A 62 -23.63 38.30 -3.09
N LYS A 63 -23.46 36.97 -3.18
CA LYS A 63 -23.51 36.21 -4.45
C LYS A 63 -24.60 35.13 -4.53
N LEU A 64 -25.30 34.82 -3.42
CA LEU A 64 -26.26 33.72 -3.36
C LEU A 64 -27.63 34.28 -2.98
N VAL A 65 -28.63 34.04 -3.83
CA VAL A 65 -29.98 34.56 -3.70
C VAL A 65 -30.64 33.96 -2.46
N GLY A 66 -31.14 34.82 -1.56
CA GLY A 66 -31.88 34.39 -0.37
C GLY A 66 -31.02 33.82 0.77
N TRP A 67 -29.71 33.68 0.58
CA TRP A 67 -28.79 33.19 1.62
C TRP A 67 -28.39 34.26 2.63
N ALA A 68 -28.07 33.82 3.84
CA ALA A 68 -27.43 34.61 4.88
C ALA A 68 -26.14 33.92 5.35
N GLU A 69 -25.19 34.69 5.89
CA GLU A 69 -24.01 34.16 6.56
C GLU A 69 -23.94 34.68 8.00
N ALA A 70 -23.56 33.81 8.92
CA ALA A 70 -23.31 34.20 10.30
C ALA A 70 -22.32 33.24 10.97
N LYS A 71 -21.78 33.67 12.11
CA LYS A 71 -20.94 32.82 12.96
C LYS A 71 -21.80 31.75 13.64
N LEU A 72 -21.25 30.55 13.81
CA LEU A 72 -21.95 29.44 14.47
C LEU A 72 -22.51 29.84 15.84
N GLY A 73 -21.75 30.61 16.63
CA GLY A 73 -22.19 31.03 17.97
C GLY A 73 -23.35 32.04 17.99
N GLN A 74 -23.66 32.68 16.86
CA GLN A 74 -24.83 33.56 16.70
C GLN A 74 -26.10 32.77 16.35
N LEU A 75 -25.94 31.61 15.72
CA LEU A 75 -27.05 30.80 15.20
C LEU A 75 -27.39 29.62 16.13
N LEU A 76 -26.38 28.97 16.71
CA LEU A 76 -26.52 27.69 17.39
C LEU A 76 -26.01 27.76 18.83
N GLN A 77 -26.57 26.89 19.66
CA GLN A 77 -26.09 26.67 21.02
C GLN A 77 -25.58 25.25 21.18
N PHE A 78 -24.28 25.12 21.40
CA PHE A 78 -23.64 23.85 21.77
C PHE A 78 -23.86 23.64 23.27
N GLN A 79 -24.89 22.85 23.59
CA GLN A 79 -25.29 22.54 24.95
C GLN A 79 -24.36 21.48 25.53
N TYR A 80 -23.97 21.62 26.81
CA TYR A 80 -23.16 20.60 27.48
C TYR A 80 -24.00 19.38 27.80
N GLY A 81 -23.46 18.19 27.51
CA GLY A 81 -23.96 16.97 28.09
C GLY A 81 -23.71 16.89 29.60
N LYS A 82 -24.28 15.86 30.24
CA LYS A 82 -24.16 15.61 31.68
C LYS A 82 -23.57 14.23 31.94
N GLY A 83 -22.76 14.12 32.98
CA GLY A 83 -22.28 12.83 33.46
C GLY A 83 -23.46 11.93 33.82
N LEU A 84 -23.37 10.65 33.48
CA LEU A 84 -24.36 9.64 33.80
C LEU A 84 -23.67 8.54 34.62
N HIS A 85 -24.17 8.29 35.83
CA HIS A 85 -23.58 7.29 36.72
C HIS A 85 -23.78 5.87 36.19
N ALA A 86 -22.89 4.96 36.57
CA ALA A 86 -22.90 3.59 36.05
C ALA A 86 -24.20 2.83 36.38
N ASN A 87 -24.82 3.10 37.54
CA ASN A 87 -26.08 2.51 37.98
C ASN A 87 -27.32 3.02 37.21
N GLU A 88 -27.19 4.15 36.51
CA GLU A 88 -28.25 4.72 35.66
C GLU A 88 -28.20 4.18 34.22
N ARG A 89 -27.12 3.47 33.86
CA ARG A 89 -26.99 2.77 32.59
C ARG A 89 -27.71 1.42 32.67
N ARG A 90 -28.51 1.12 31.67
CA ARG A 90 -29.40 -0.03 31.63
C ARG A 90 -29.28 -0.73 30.29
N GLU A 91 -29.02 -2.04 30.30
CA GLU A 91 -28.99 -2.84 29.07
C GLU A 91 -30.35 -2.89 28.36
N ASN A 92 -31.45 -2.76 29.12
CA ASN A 92 -32.82 -2.65 28.61
C ASN A 92 -33.33 -1.20 28.50
N GLY A 93 -32.43 -0.20 28.51
CA GLY A 93 -32.80 1.20 28.31
C GLY A 93 -33.25 1.47 26.87
N ALA A 94 -34.23 2.37 26.70
CA ALA A 94 -34.73 2.77 25.38
C ALA A 94 -34.07 4.08 24.87
N VAL A 95 -33.44 4.84 25.76
CA VAL A 95 -32.81 6.12 25.43
C VAL A 95 -31.31 5.90 25.19
N PRO A 96 -30.78 6.20 23.99
CA PRO A 96 -29.35 6.07 23.71
C PRO A 96 -28.55 7.13 24.49
N VAL A 97 -27.46 6.67 25.12
CA VAL A 97 -26.47 7.50 25.79
C VAL A 97 -25.30 7.72 24.85
N PHE A 98 -25.08 8.96 24.43
CA PHE A 98 -24.01 9.33 23.53
C PHE A 98 -22.74 9.77 24.27
N GLY A 99 -21.62 9.17 23.87
CA GLY A 99 -20.27 9.61 24.17
C GLY A 99 -19.78 10.67 23.17
N SER A 100 -18.47 10.86 23.10
CA SER A 100 -17.85 11.76 22.11
C SER A 100 -17.93 11.25 20.67
N ASN A 101 -18.21 9.96 20.45
CA ASN A 101 -18.24 9.36 19.12
C ASN A 101 -19.24 8.19 19.08
N GLY A 102 -20.53 8.52 19.11
CA GLY A 102 -21.61 7.54 19.04
C GLY A 102 -22.11 7.05 20.41
N ILE A 103 -22.95 6.02 20.35
CA ILE A 103 -23.68 5.46 21.50
C ILE A 103 -22.72 4.64 22.36
N VAL A 104 -22.73 4.87 23.68
CA VAL A 104 -21.88 4.18 24.67
C VAL A 104 -22.67 3.36 25.69
N ALA A 105 -23.97 3.60 25.82
CA ALA A 105 -24.88 2.87 26.71
C ALA A 105 -26.33 3.22 26.35
N TYR A 106 -27.28 2.66 27.12
CA TYR A 106 -28.68 3.07 27.11
C TYR A 106 -29.15 3.42 28.53
N THR A 107 -30.22 4.20 28.64
CA THR A 107 -30.87 4.59 29.90
C THR A 107 -32.38 4.74 29.70
N HIS A 108 -33.12 5.07 30.76
CA HIS A 108 -34.56 5.35 30.70
C HIS A 108 -34.88 6.85 30.69
N THR A 109 -33.89 7.70 31.01
CA THR A 109 -34.07 9.16 31.11
C THR A 109 -33.38 9.85 29.95
N ALA A 110 -34.06 10.78 29.30
CA ALA A 110 -33.45 11.61 28.27
C ALA A 110 -32.92 12.93 28.86
N LEU A 111 -31.83 13.42 28.30
CA LEU A 111 -31.33 14.77 28.57
C LEU A 111 -31.99 15.79 27.65
N THR A 112 -32.30 15.39 26.42
CA THR A 112 -33.13 16.13 25.47
C THR A 112 -34.16 15.18 24.84
N GLU A 113 -35.39 15.66 24.73
CA GLU A 113 -36.49 14.96 24.05
C GLU A 113 -36.54 15.28 22.55
N LYS A 114 -35.76 16.27 22.10
CA LYS A 114 -35.78 16.72 20.71
C LYS A 114 -34.68 16.05 19.88
N PRO A 115 -34.89 15.96 18.54
CA PRO A 115 -33.81 15.64 17.62
C PRO A 115 -32.61 16.57 17.83
N SER A 116 -31.42 16.00 17.90
CA SER A 116 -30.19 16.75 18.12
C SER A 116 -29.00 16.14 17.40
N ILE A 117 -28.02 17.00 17.12
CA ILE A 117 -26.71 16.60 16.60
C ILE A 117 -25.75 16.59 17.78
N ILE A 118 -25.16 15.44 18.05
CA ILE A 118 -24.14 15.25 19.07
C ILE A 118 -22.79 15.60 18.46
N VAL A 119 -22.04 16.46 19.12
CA VAL A 119 -20.71 16.93 18.71
C VAL A 119 -19.69 16.52 19.75
N GLY A 120 -18.73 15.67 19.37
CA GLY A 120 -17.67 15.20 20.24
C GLY A 120 -16.83 16.34 20.79
N ARG A 121 -16.63 16.38 22.11
CA ARG A 121 -15.88 17.45 22.79
C ARG A 121 -14.54 16.98 23.33
N LYS A 122 -14.44 15.80 23.94
CA LYS A 122 -13.18 15.26 24.52
C LYS A 122 -12.86 13.88 23.98
N GLY A 123 -11.62 13.66 23.55
CA GLY A 123 -11.16 12.40 22.95
C GLY A 123 -11.39 12.43 21.44
N SER A 124 -12.63 12.21 21.01
CA SER A 124 -13.05 12.33 19.60
C SER A 124 -13.62 13.73 19.34
N ALA A 125 -12.79 14.76 19.48
CA ALA A 125 -13.19 16.14 19.21
C ALA A 125 -13.73 16.29 17.79
N GLY A 126 -14.88 16.96 17.63
CA GLY A 126 -15.48 17.27 16.33
C GLY A 126 -16.27 16.15 15.65
N ALA A 127 -16.28 14.93 16.19
CA ALA A 127 -17.10 13.84 15.65
C ALA A 127 -18.60 14.19 15.74
N LEU A 128 -19.36 13.92 14.67
CA LEU A 128 -20.78 14.28 14.55
C LEU A 128 -21.65 13.03 14.54
N ASN A 129 -22.74 13.04 15.31
CA ASN A 129 -23.74 11.96 15.31
C ASN A 129 -25.14 12.58 15.33
N LEU A 130 -26.01 12.16 14.41
CA LEU A 130 -27.41 12.60 14.40
C LEU A 130 -28.25 11.65 15.26
N CYS A 131 -29.06 12.20 16.16
CA CYS A 131 -30.08 11.47 16.87
C CYS A 131 -31.45 12.11 16.63
N THR A 132 -32.38 11.34 16.07
CA THR A 132 -33.75 11.80 15.76
C THR A 132 -34.77 11.45 16.86
N SER A 133 -34.31 10.82 17.94
CA SER A 133 -35.11 10.39 19.10
C SER A 133 -34.65 11.10 20.38
N PRO A 134 -35.39 10.96 21.50
CA PRO A 134 -34.88 11.35 22.81
C PRO A 134 -33.51 10.73 23.08
N SER A 135 -32.59 11.49 23.69
CA SER A 135 -31.21 11.05 23.90
C SER A 135 -30.60 11.62 25.16
N TRP A 136 -29.60 10.92 25.70
CA TRP A 136 -28.73 11.43 26.75
C TRP A 136 -27.34 11.71 26.20
N THR A 137 -26.87 12.94 26.28
CA THR A 137 -25.49 13.29 25.90
C THR A 137 -24.60 13.39 27.14
N THR A 138 -23.46 12.70 27.13
CA THR A 138 -22.50 12.72 28.26
C THR A 138 -21.67 14.01 28.32
N ASP A 139 -21.02 14.28 29.46
CA ASP A 139 -20.22 15.48 29.70
C ASP A 139 -18.97 15.64 28.79
N VAL A 140 -18.63 14.58 28.08
CA VAL A 140 -17.54 14.53 27.08
C VAL A 140 -17.99 14.93 25.66
N ALA A 141 -19.27 15.25 25.47
CA ALA A 141 -19.83 15.71 24.20
C ALA A 141 -20.73 16.96 24.39
N TYR A 142 -20.99 17.66 23.29
CA TYR A 142 -22.03 18.65 23.16
C TYR A 142 -23.23 18.04 22.44
N PHE A 143 -24.42 18.63 22.62
CA PHE A 143 -25.55 18.41 21.73
C PHE A 143 -26.08 19.74 21.20
N VAL A 144 -26.59 19.72 19.97
CA VAL A 144 -27.10 20.87 19.25
C VAL A 144 -28.50 20.55 18.78
N GLU A 145 -29.48 21.31 19.24
CA GLU A 145 -30.85 21.26 18.72
C GLU A 145 -30.95 22.20 17.52
N ALA A 146 -31.50 21.73 16.40
CA ALA A 146 -31.65 22.56 15.21
C ALA A 146 -32.72 23.65 15.45
N PRO A 147 -32.40 24.94 15.25
CA PRO A 147 -33.40 26.00 15.19
C PRO A 147 -34.38 25.79 14.03
N THR A 148 -35.56 26.42 14.07
CA THR A 148 -36.64 26.22 13.09
C THR A 148 -36.28 26.63 11.66
N TYR A 149 -35.30 27.51 11.48
CA TYR A 149 -34.79 27.93 10.18
C TYR A 149 -33.71 26.98 9.63
N PHE A 150 -33.38 25.91 10.34
CA PHE A 150 -32.50 24.85 9.88
C PHE A 150 -33.24 23.52 9.80
N SER A 151 -33.17 22.87 8.64
CA SER A 151 -33.34 21.42 8.58
C SER A 151 -32.18 20.78 9.34
N ILE A 152 -32.49 19.88 10.28
CA ILE A 152 -31.45 19.20 11.07
C ILE A 152 -30.47 18.40 10.20
N HIS A 153 -30.94 17.87 9.07
CA HIS A 153 -30.10 17.16 8.10
C HIS A 153 -29.16 18.12 7.37
N TYR A 154 -29.66 19.28 6.90
CA TYR A 154 -28.78 20.30 6.31
C TYR A 154 -27.75 20.79 7.33
N LEU A 155 -28.18 21.01 8.59
CA LEU A 155 -27.28 21.44 9.65
C LEU A 155 -26.17 20.40 9.91
N LEU A 156 -26.48 19.11 9.87
CA LEU A 156 -25.47 18.05 9.95
C LEU A 156 -24.47 18.12 8.79
N LEU A 157 -24.95 18.29 7.55
CA LEU A 157 -24.10 18.44 6.37
C LEU A 157 -23.19 19.66 6.51
N ALA A 158 -23.75 20.78 6.94
CA ALA A 158 -23.02 22.03 7.10
C ALA A 158 -21.96 21.94 8.21
N LEU A 159 -22.29 21.36 9.36
CA LEU A 159 -21.30 21.10 10.42
C LEU A 159 -20.20 20.12 9.96
N SER A 160 -20.55 19.13 9.14
CA SER A 160 -19.58 18.15 8.60
C SER A 160 -18.57 18.83 7.66
N ALA A 161 -19.01 19.80 6.87
CA ALA A 161 -18.14 20.54 5.96
C ALA A 161 -17.17 21.50 6.68
N LEU A 162 -17.45 21.87 7.94
CA LEU A 162 -16.61 22.78 8.73
C LEU A 162 -15.34 22.15 9.30
N GLY A 163 -15.19 20.81 9.25
CA GLY A 163 -13.99 20.12 9.73
C GLY A 163 -13.69 20.35 11.20
N LEU A 164 -14.71 20.20 12.07
CA LEU A 164 -14.60 20.47 13.51
C LEU A 164 -13.56 19.60 14.21
N ASP A 165 -13.26 18.43 13.65
CA ASP A 165 -12.24 17.49 14.12
C ASP A 165 -10.82 18.07 14.04
N HIS A 166 -10.55 18.91 13.03
CA HIS A 166 -9.27 19.61 12.89
C HIS A 166 -9.02 20.68 13.95
N LEU A 167 -10.06 21.08 14.71
CA LEU A 167 -9.94 22.06 15.79
C LEU A 167 -9.57 21.42 17.13
N GLY A 168 -9.50 20.09 17.20
CA GLY A 168 -9.13 19.36 18.42
C GLY A 168 -7.69 19.64 18.85
N LYS A 169 -7.51 20.11 20.10
CA LYS A 169 -6.18 20.42 20.68
C LYS A 169 -5.82 19.47 21.83
N GLY A 170 -4.52 19.15 21.97
CA GLY A 170 -3.95 18.39 23.09
C GLY A 170 -3.83 16.87 22.88
N VAL A 171 -3.18 16.18 23.82
CA VAL A 171 -2.94 14.71 23.77
C VAL A 171 -4.24 13.91 23.77
N LYS A 172 -5.25 14.40 24.49
CA LYS A 172 -6.65 13.97 24.36
C LYS A 172 -7.41 15.10 23.67
N PRO A 173 -7.66 15.01 22.35
CA PRO A 173 -8.18 16.12 21.57
C PRO A 173 -9.45 16.71 22.19
N GLY A 174 -9.45 18.02 22.37
CA GLY A 174 -10.56 18.79 22.92
C GLY A 174 -11.09 19.81 21.91
N LEU A 175 -12.39 19.79 21.62
CA LEU A 175 -13.07 20.87 20.89
C LEU A 175 -13.59 21.90 21.90
N SER A 176 -13.16 23.15 21.77
CA SER A 176 -13.72 24.26 22.55
C SER A 176 -14.92 24.90 21.84
N ARG A 177 -15.93 25.35 22.59
CA ARG A 177 -17.06 26.08 21.99
C ARG A 177 -16.63 27.37 21.32
N SER A 178 -15.64 28.08 21.87
CA SER A 178 -15.14 29.32 21.27
C SER A 178 -14.52 29.07 19.90
N ASP A 179 -13.76 27.98 19.74
CA ASP A 179 -13.16 27.62 18.45
C ASP A 179 -14.28 27.27 17.43
N ALA A 180 -15.27 26.47 17.83
CA ALA A 180 -16.41 26.13 16.97
C ALA A 180 -17.26 27.36 16.62
N TYR A 181 -17.59 28.20 17.61
CA TYR A 181 -18.45 29.38 17.45
C TYR A 181 -17.84 30.46 16.56
N ALA A 182 -16.52 30.46 16.38
CA ALA A 182 -15.83 31.42 15.51
C ALA A 182 -15.99 31.10 14.01
N LEU A 183 -16.36 29.86 13.66
CA LEU A 183 -16.55 29.46 12.27
C LEU A 183 -17.82 30.11 11.68
N THR A 184 -17.78 30.35 10.38
CA THR A 184 -18.91 30.93 9.63
C THR A 184 -19.63 29.84 8.87
N ILE A 185 -20.96 29.93 8.82
CA ILE A 185 -21.84 28.99 8.12
C ILE A 185 -22.87 29.76 7.30
N GLY A 186 -23.14 29.25 6.09
CA GLY A 186 -24.20 29.75 5.22
C GLY A 186 -25.56 29.16 5.59
N VAL A 187 -26.58 30.02 5.60
CA VAL A 187 -27.98 29.68 5.87
C VAL A 187 -28.78 29.88 4.57
N PRO A 188 -29.12 28.81 3.85
CA PRO A 188 -30.01 28.87 2.68
C PRO A 188 -31.47 29.05 3.12
N PRO A 189 -32.36 29.46 2.20
CA PRO A 189 -33.80 29.28 2.38
C PRO A 189 -34.15 27.84 2.80
N LEU A 190 -35.15 27.68 3.68
CA LEU A 190 -35.49 26.36 4.24
C LEU A 190 -35.92 25.35 3.15
N ALA A 191 -36.61 25.82 2.12
CA ALA A 191 -36.97 25.00 0.96
C ALA A 191 -35.71 24.53 0.20
N GLU A 192 -34.75 25.43 -0.03
CA GLU A 192 -33.46 25.08 -0.64
C GLU A 192 -32.67 24.10 0.21
N GLN A 193 -32.66 24.22 1.55
CA GLN A 193 -32.01 23.25 2.43
C GLN A 193 -32.52 21.82 2.21
N HIS A 194 -33.83 21.62 2.06
CA HIS A 194 -34.39 20.30 1.76
C HIS A 194 -33.98 19.80 0.38
N ARG A 195 -33.94 20.68 -0.64
CA ARG A 195 -33.46 20.32 -1.98
C ARG A 195 -31.97 19.93 -1.94
N ILE A 196 -31.15 20.65 -1.18
CA ILE A 196 -29.73 20.33 -0.96
C ILE A 196 -29.58 18.96 -0.31
N VAL A 197 -30.29 18.68 0.80
CA VAL A 197 -30.22 17.39 1.50
C VAL A 197 -30.59 16.25 0.56
N ALA A 198 -31.72 16.36 -0.14
CA ALA A 198 -32.16 15.33 -1.08
C ALA A 198 -31.11 15.07 -2.19
N LYS A 199 -30.46 16.13 -2.70
CA LYS A 199 -29.43 15.99 -3.73
C LYS A 199 -28.11 15.40 -3.19
N VAL A 200 -27.73 15.74 -1.96
CA VAL A 200 -26.57 15.12 -1.31
C VAL A 200 -26.83 13.63 -1.09
N ASP A 201 -27.99 13.24 -0.57
CA ASP A 201 -28.34 11.84 -0.35
C ASP A 201 -28.31 11.03 -1.66
N GLU A 202 -28.86 11.58 -2.75
CA GLU A 202 -28.80 10.99 -4.09
C GLU A 202 -27.34 10.75 -4.54
N LEU A 203 -26.47 11.76 -4.43
CA LEU A 203 -25.08 11.67 -4.88
C LEU A 203 -24.21 10.79 -3.97
N MET A 204 -24.49 10.77 -2.67
CA MET A 204 -23.81 9.87 -1.72
C MET A 204 -24.18 8.42 -1.97
N ALA A 205 -25.47 8.14 -2.23
CA ALA A 205 -25.91 6.81 -2.63
C ALA A 205 -25.26 6.37 -3.96
N LEU A 206 -25.09 7.28 -4.92
CA LEU A 206 -24.32 7.01 -6.13
C LEU A 206 -22.85 6.69 -5.80
N CYS A 207 -22.22 7.45 -4.91
CA CYS A 207 -20.85 7.16 -4.44
C CYS A 207 -20.75 5.77 -3.80
N ASP A 208 -21.73 5.36 -2.98
CA ASP A 208 -21.79 4.03 -2.37
C ASP A 208 -21.88 2.92 -3.43
N GLN A 209 -22.76 3.09 -4.43
CA GLN A 209 -22.91 2.14 -5.53
C GLN A 209 -21.63 1.99 -6.34
N LEU A 210 -20.93 3.11 -6.58
CA LEU A 210 -19.68 3.14 -7.30
C LEU A 210 -18.55 2.44 -6.53
N GLU A 211 -18.51 2.62 -5.21
CA GLU A 211 -17.57 1.95 -4.31
C GLU A 211 -17.79 0.43 -4.30
N ALA A 212 -19.05 0.01 -4.19
CA ALA A 212 -19.44 -1.39 -4.26
C ALA A 212 -19.09 -2.02 -5.63
N ALA A 213 -19.42 -1.36 -6.73
CA ALA A 213 -19.12 -1.84 -8.08
C ALA A 213 -17.60 -1.94 -8.34
N ARG A 214 -16.82 -1.00 -7.79
CA ARG A 214 -15.35 -1.06 -7.84
C ARG A 214 -14.81 -2.28 -7.07
N ALA A 215 -15.28 -2.49 -5.84
CA ALA A 215 -14.87 -3.62 -5.00
C ALA A 215 -15.20 -4.96 -5.68
N GLU A 216 -16.40 -5.09 -6.27
CA GLU A 216 -16.80 -6.29 -7.01
C GLU A 216 -15.91 -6.55 -8.24
N ARG A 217 -15.66 -5.50 -9.04
CA ARG A 217 -14.75 -5.59 -10.20
C ARG A 217 -13.33 -6.00 -9.79
N GLU A 218 -12.83 -5.47 -8.69
CA GLU A 218 -11.51 -5.82 -8.16
C GLU A 218 -11.45 -7.27 -7.68
N ALA A 219 -12.47 -7.73 -6.93
CA ALA A 219 -12.55 -9.12 -6.49
C ALA A 219 -12.63 -10.12 -7.66
N ALA A 220 -13.41 -9.78 -8.70
CA ALA A 220 -13.50 -10.58 -9.92
C ALA A 220 -12.14 -10.67 -10.66
N ARG A 221 -11.41 -9.55 -10.75
CA ARG A 221 -10.07 -9.50 -11.36
C ARG A 221 -9.04 -10.31 -10.57
N ASP A 222 -9.10 -10.27 -9.25
CA ASP A 222 -8.17 -11.03 -8.41
C ASP A 222 -8.41 -12.53 -8.55
N THR A 223 -9.68 -12.93 -8.58
CA THR A 223 -10.07 -14.32 -8.87
C THR A 223 -9.62 -14.75 -10.26
N PHE A 224 -9.83 -13.91 -11.28
CA PHE A 224 -9.39 -14.17 -12.64
C PHE A 224 -7.86 -14.30 -12.75
N THR A 225 -7.12 -13.43 -12.07
CA THR A 225 -5.65 -13.42 -12.09
C THR A 225 -5.08 -14.66 -11.41
N LEU A 226 -5.56 -14.96 -10.19
CA LEU A 226 -5.13 -16.13 -9.45
C LEU A 226 -5.43 -17.42 -10.21
N SER A 227 -6.66 -17.56 -10.72
CA SER A 227 -7.05 -18.78 -11.45
C SER A 227 -6.28 -18.95 -12.77
N THR A 228 -6.05 -17.87 -13.52
CA THR A 228 -5.30 -17.92 -14.79
C THR A 228 -3.84 -18.29 -14.56
N LEU A 229 -3.17 -17.67 -13.58
CA LEU A 229 -1.77 -17.96 -13.28
C LEU A 229 -1.58 -19.33 -12.61
N ALA A 230 -2.56 -19.80 -11.83
CA ALA A 230 -2.51 -21.13 -11.23
C ALA A 230 -2.51 -22.26 -12.27
N LYS A 231 -3.30 -22.11 -13.36
CA LYS A 231 -3.38 -23.11 -14.44
C LYS A 231 -2.04 -23.38 -15.13
N LEU A 232 -1.15 -22.38 -15.18
CA LEU A 232 0.20 -22.55 -15.74
C LEU A 232 1.04 -23.58 -14.96
N ASN A 233 0.68 -23.86 -13.71
CA ASN A 233 1.42 -24.77 -12.85
C ASN A 233 0.76 -26.15 -12.71
N THR A 234 -0.47 -26.37 -13.18
CA THR A 234 -1.26 -27.58 -12.89
C THR A 234 -0.99 -28.75 -13.84
N ASP A 235 -1.29 -28.61 -15.13
CA ASP A 235 -1.28 -29.74 -16.07
C ASP A 235 -0.30 -29.46 -17.22
N PRO A 236 0.78 -30.27 -17.36
CA PRO A 236 1.70 -30.16 -18.49
C PRO A 236 1.01 -30.29 -19.85
N ALA A 237 -0.10 -31.05 -19.96
CA ALA A 237 -0.79 -31.28 -21.23
C ALA A 237 -1.55 -30.05 -21.74
N THR A 238 -1.99 -29.15 -20.85
CA THR A 238 -2.71 -27.92 -21.22
C THR A 238 -1.83 -26.68 -21.19
N PHE A 239 -0.55 -26.82 -20.83
CA PHE A 239 0.36 -25.70 -20.59
C PHE A 239 0.40 -24.69 -21.75
N ASP A 240 0.55 -25.14 -23.00
CA ASP A 240 0.63 -24.24 -24.16
C ASP A 240 -0.66 -23.44 -24.36
N GLN A 241 -1.81 -24.06 -24.11
CA GLN A 241 -3.12 -23.41 -24.18
C GLN A 241 -3.29 -22.40 -23.04
N ASP A 242 -2.95 -22.78 -21.82
CA ASP A 242 -3.06 -21.92 -20.63
C ASP A 242 -2.08 -20.74 -20.72
N ALA A 243 -0.86 -20.96 -21.21
CA ALA A 243 0.13 -19.92 -21.47
C ALA A 243 -0.33 -18.94 -22.55
N SER A 244 -0.86 -19.45 -23.66
CA SER A 244 -1.44 -18.62 -24.73
C SER A 244 -2.61 -17.79 -24.20
N PHE A 245 -3.47 -18.38 -23.38
CA PHE A 245 -4.57 -17.67 -22.75
C PHE A 245 -4.09 -16.56 -21.80
N ALA A 246 -3.10 -16.85 -20.94
CA ALA A 246 -2.54 -15.86 -20.02
C ALA A 246 -1.88 -14.69 -20.77
N LEU A 247 -1.12 -14.97 -21.84
CA LEU A 247 -0.48 -13.94 -22.66
C LEU A 247 -1.50 -13.08 -23.41
N ALA A 248 -2.54 -13.70 -23.99
CA ALA A 248 -3.61 -12.97 -24.66
C ALA A 248 -4.40 -12.06 -23.69
N ASN A 249 -4.39 -12.39 -22.41
CA ASN A 249 -5.08 -11.65 -21.35
C ASN A 249 -4.11 -10.91 -20.41
N LEU A 250 -2.90 -10.55 -20.85
CA LEU A 250 -1.91 -9.94 -19.96
C LEU A 250 -2.40 -8.61 -19.36
N ALA A 251 -3.07 -7.76 -20.14
CA ALA A 251 -3.57 -6.47 -19.68
C ALA A 251 -4.52 -6.55 -18.47
N PRO A 252 -5.59 -7.39 -18.46
CA PRO A 252 -6.43 -7.55 -17.28
C PRO A 252 -5.74 -8.28 -16.11
N LEU A 253 -4.63 -8.99 -16.34
CA LEU A 253 -3.85 -9.68 -15.30
C LEU A 253 -2.82 -8.77 -14.60
N THR A 254 -2.58 -7.56 -15.10
CA THR A 254 -1.53 -6.67 -14.60
C THR A 254 -2.04 -5.25 -14.38
N THR A 255 -3.22 -5.11 -13.78
CA THR A 255 -3.84 -3.81 -13.53
C THR A 255 -3.38 -3.15 -12.23
N ARG A 256 -2.70 -3.90 -11.36
CA ARG A 256 -2.17 -3.44 -10.07
C ARG A 256 -0.77 -3.98 -9.76
N PRO A 257 0.01 -3.30 -8.90
CA PRO A 257 1.36 -3.73 -8.54
C PRO A 257 1.44 -5.14 -7.92
N ASP A 258 0.46 -5.52 -7.10
CA ASP A 258 0.39 -6.85 -6.46
C ASP A 258 0.18 -7.97 -7.48
N GLN A 259 -0.58 -7.72 -8.55
CA GLN A 259 -0.80 -8.68 -9.62
C GLN A 259 0.46 -8.87 -10.48
N ILE A 260 1.22 -7.79 -10.75
CA ILE A 260 2.53 -7.89 -11.41
C ILE A 260 3.50 -8.68 -10.54
N LYS A 261 3.49 -8.48 -9.22
CA LYS A 261 4.29 -9.28 -8.29
C LYS A 261 3.96 -10.77 -8.40
N LEU A 262 2.68 -11.12 -8.46
CA LEU A 262 2.24 -12.50 -8.67
C LEU A 262 2.72 -13.06 -10.02
N LEU A 263 2.65 -12.27 -11.10
CA LEU A 263 3.17 -12.66 -12.40
C LEU A 263 4.68 -12.97 -12.34
N ARG A 264 5.48 -12.13 -11.66
CA ARG A 264 6.92 -12.39 -11.45
C ARG A 264 7.18 -13.70 -10.71
N GLN A 265 6.40 -13.97 -9.66
CA GLN A 265 6.49 -15.22 -8.92
C GLN A 265 6.14 -16.43 -9.80
N THR A 266 5.11 -16.32 -10.64
CA THR A 266 4.74 -17.37 -11.60
C THR A 266 5.84 -17.61 -12.62
N ILE A 267 6.47 -16.55 -13.16
CA ILE A 267 7.62 -16.69 -14.08
C ILE A 267 8.76 -17.47 -13.41
N LEU A 268 9.10 -17.14 -12.16
CA LEU A 268 10.15 -17.86 -11.42
C LEU A 268 9.77 -19.32 -11.17
N ARG A 269 8.52 -19.61 -10.79
CA ARG A 269 8.05 -21.00 -10.61
C ARG A 269 8.15 -21.80 -11.90
N LEU A 270 7.74 -21.23 -13.03
CA LEU A 270 7.85 -21.90 -14.34
C LEU A 270 9.31 -22.12 -14.75
N ALA A 271 10.19 -21.15 -14.48
CA ALA A 271 11.62 -21.28 -14.71
C ALA A 271 12.23 -22.44 -13.92
N LEU A 272 11.89 -22.52 -12.64
CA LEU A 272 12.43 -23.52 -11.71
C LEU A 272 11.75 -24.89 -11.82
N ALA A 273 10.58 -24.97 -12.43
CA ALA A 273 9.94 -26.23 -12.80
C ALA A 273 10.44 -26.79 -14.15
N GLY A 274 11.37 -26.12 -14.84
CA GLY A 274 11.85 -26.51 -16.17
C GLY A 274 10.78 -26.39 -17.27
N LYS A 275 9.76 -25.55 -17.06
CA LYS A 275 8.63 -25.34 -17.98
C LYS A 275 8.77 -24.08 -18.84
N LEU A 276 9.69 -23.17 -18.49
CA LEU A 276 9.82 -21.87 -19.16
C LEU A 276 10.59 -21.93 -20.48
N THR A 277 11.49 -22.92 -20.64
CA THR A 277 12.35 -23.05 -21.81
C THR A 277 12.41 -24.49 -22.28
N HIS A 278 12.67 -24.69 -23.58
CA HIS A 278 12.88 -26.02 -24.15
C HIS A 278 14.10 -26.72 -23.51
N GLN A 279 13.92 -27.99 -23.12
CA GLN A 279 14.98 -28.88 -22.64
C GLN A 279 15.66 -29.57 -23.82
N ASP A 280 16.98 -29.38 -23.95
CA ASP A 280 17.77 -30.01 -25.01
C ASP A 280 18.36 -31.33 -24.49
N GLU A 281 18.05 -32.44 -25.16
CA GLU A 281 18.54 -33.76 -24.77
C GLU A 281 20.07 -33.92 -24.91
N MET A 282 20.70 -33.06 -25.71
CA MET A 282 22.15 -33.07 -25.93
C MET A 282 22.91 -32.28 -24.86
N ASP A 283 22.21 -31.57 -23.97
CA ASP A 283 22.85 -30.84 -22.89
C ASP A 283 23.58 -31.78 -21.92
N GLU A 284 24.79 -31.38 -21.50
CA GLU A 284 25.53 -32.11 -20.47
C GLU A 284 24.74 -32.10 -19.15
N PRO A 285 24.38 -33.27 -18.59
CA PRO A 285 23.49 -33.33 -17.44
C PRO A 285 24.13 -32.68 -16.20
N ALA A 286 23.30 -32.13 -15.32
CA ALA A 286 23.75 -31.43 -14.12
C ALA A 286 24.55 -32.31 -13.16
N SER A 287 24.43 -33.64 -13.24
CA SER A 287 25.27 -34.58 -12.48
C SER A 287 26.76 -34.43 -12.83
N LYS A 288 27.09 -34.17 -14.10
CA LYS A 288 28.48 -33.87 -14.50
C LYS A 288 28.90 -32.48 -14.06
N LEU A 289 27.99 -31.50 -14.08
CA LEU A 289 28.24 -30.17 -13.54
C LEU A 289 28.57 -30.24 -12.03
N LEU A 290 27.82 -31.02 -11.23
CA LEU A 290 28.10 -31.24 -9.81
C LEU A 290 29.47 -31.86 -9.58
N ALA A 291 29.85 -32.86 -10.38
CA ALA A 291 31.19 -33.45 -10.29
C ALA A 291 32.31 -32.42 -10.61
N LYS A 292 32.09 -31.53 -11.59
CA LYS A 292 33.01 -30.43 -11.90
C LYS A 292 33.11 -29.42 -10.75
N ILE A 293 31.98 -29.07 -10.14
CA ILE A 293 31.91 -28.19 -8.96
C ILE A 293 32.69 -28.81 -7.80
N GLU A 294 32.47 -30.09 -7.50
CA GLU A 294 33.16 -30.79 -6.43
C GLU A 294 34.68 -30.84 -6.65
N THR A 295 35.11 -31.18 -7.86
CA THR A 295 36.53 -31.26 -8.22
C THR A 295 37.20 -29.89 -8.09
N SER A 296 36.59 -28.85 -8.67
CA SER A 296 37.14 -27.49 -8.66
C SER A 296 37.17 -26.89 -7.26
N ARG A 297 36.09 -27.06 -6.48
CA ARG A 297 36.05 -26.67 -5.07
C ARG A 297 37.14 -27.37 -4.28
N SER A 298 37.25 -28.68 -4.41
CA SER A 298 38.24 -29.47 -3.68
C SER A 298 39.67 -29.01 -3.98
N ALA A 299 39.97 -28.70 -5.24
CA ALA A 299 41.27 -28.15 -5.63
C ALA A 299 41.54 -26.79 -4.97
N LEU A 300 40.60 -25.85 -5.04
CA LEU A 300 40.73 -24.52 -4.42
C LEU A 300 40.85 -24.57 -2.89
N LEU A 301 40.06 -25.41 -2.23
CA LEU A 301 40.13 -25.54 -0.78
C LEU A 301 41.44 -26.23 -0.35
N ARG A 302 41.95 -27.21 -1.11
CA ARG A 302 43.26 -27.84 -0.83
C ARG A 302 44.43 -26.88 -1.04
N SER A 303 44.33 -25.92 -1.97
CA SER A 303 45.34 -24.87 -2.11
C SER A 303 45.29 -23.83 -0.98
N GLY A 304 44.33 -23.94 -0.06
CA GLY A 304 44.18 -23.04 1.07
C GLY A 304 43.42 -21.74 0.75
N TYR A 305 42.68 -21.66 -0.36
CA TYR A 305 41.85 -20.50 -0.66
C TYR A 305 40.54 -20.52 0.17
N PRO A 306 40.04 -19.37 0.67
CA PRO A 306 40.66 -18.04 0.61
C PRO A 306 41.78 -17.86 1.65
N ASN A 307 41.78 -18.66 2.71
CA ASN A 307 42.88 -18.84 3.65
C ASN A 307 42.78 -20.25 4.26
N VAL A 308 43.88 -20.76 4.84
CA VAL A 308 43.97 -22.15 5.32
C VAL A 308 42.89 -22.50 6.35
N SER A 309 42.54 -21.58 7.26
CA SER A 309 41.55 -21.84 8.31
C SER A 309 40.14 -21.92 7.76
N GLU A 310 39.75 -20.97 6.90
CA GLU A 310 38.44 -20.96 6.26
C GLU A 310 38.32 -22.13 5.28
N ALA A 311 39.38 -22.47 4.54
CA ALA A 311 39.38 -23.62 3.63
C ALA A 311 39.06 -24.93 4.33
N ARG A 312 39.70 -25.21 5.49
CA ARG A 312 39.39 -26.38 6.34
C ARG A 312 37.95 -26.35 6.85
N THR A 313 37.44 -25.17 7.19
CA THR A 313 36.06 -25.00 7.67
C THR A 313 35.06 -25.33 6.58
N GLN A 314 35.26 -24.83 5.36
CA GLN A 314 34.39 -25.10 4.22
C GLN A 314 34.45 -26.57 3.79
N GLN A 315 35.62 -27.23 3.86
CA GLN A 315 35.73 -28.68 3.64
C GLN A 315 34.85 -29.49 4.60
N ARG A 316 34.91 -29.18 5.90
CA ARG A 316 34.06 -29.84 6.90
C ARG A 316 32.57 -29.61 6.61
N LYS A 317 32.17 -28.36 6.37
CA LYS A 317 30.77 -28.01 6.07
C LYS A 317 30.21 -28.77 4.88
N VAL A 318 30.99 -28.91 3.80
CA VAL A 318 30.59 -29.69 2.60
C VAL A 318 30.41 -31.17 2.93
N ALA A 319 31.31 -31.75 3.74
CA ALA A 319 31.24 -33.16 4.12
C ALA A 319 30.02 -33.50 4.99
N GLU A 320 29.45 -32.51 5.69
CA GLU A 320 28.24 -32.63 6.49
C GLU A 320 26.95 -32.46 5.67
N GLN A 321 27.04 -32.12 4.37
CA GLN A 321 25.85 -31.89 3.55
C GLN A 321 25.22 -33.20 3.09
N ALA A 322 23.90 -33.31 3.28
CA ALA A 322 23.08 -34.40 2.78
C ALA A 322 21.78 -33.85 2.20
N LEU A 323 21.24 -34.53 1.20
CA LEU A 323 19.91 -34.28 0.67
C LEU A 323 18.87 -35.14 1.40
N PRO A 324 17.62 -34.68 1.55
CA PRO A 324 16.51 -35.51 2.01
C PRO A 324 16.33 -36.77 1.16
N ILE A 325 15.81 -37.81 1.80
CA ILE A 325 15.50 -39.09 1.15
C ILE A 325 14.35 -38.92 0.15
N GLU A 326 13.35 -38.12 0.49
CA GLU A 326 12.18 -37.84 -0.34
C GLU A 326 12.24 -36.41 -0.88
N LEU A 327 12.42 -36.29 -2.18
CA LEU A 327 12.34 -35.02 -2.91
C LEU A 327 11.43 -35.17 -4.13
N PRO A 328 10.71 -34.11 -4.54
CA PRO A 328 9.88 -34.13 -5.73
C PRO A 328 10.68 -34.46 -6.99
N ALA A 329 10.03 -35.08 -7.97
CA ALA A 329 10.63 -35.38 -9.26
C ALA A 329 11.13 -34.10 -9.95
N LEU A 330 12.31 -34.20 -10.56
CA LEU A 330 12.93 -33.11 -11.32
C LEU A 330 12.77 -33.31 -12.82
N PRO A 331 12.88 -32.23 -13.62
CA PRO A 331 13.06 -32.33 -15.05
C PRO A 331 14.29 -33.17 -15.43
N ARG A 332 14.28 -33.69 -16.67
CA ARG A 332 15.37 -34.54 -17.15
C ARG A 332 16.70 -33.78 -17.11
N GLY A 333 17.74 -34.43 -16.60
CA GLY A 333 19.09 -33.86 -16.55
C GLY A 333 19.33 -32.88 -15.40
N TRP A 334 18.31 -32.50 -14.64
CA TRP A 334 18.45 -31.66 -13.45
C TRP A 334 18.91 -32.48 -12.24
N GLN A 335 19.48 -31.79 -11.25
CA GLN A 335 19.88 -32.35 -9.97
C GLN A 335 19.49 -31.42 -8.82
N TYR A 336 19.26 -31.99 -7.64
CA TYR A 336 19.25 -31.24 -6.39
C TYR A 336 20.67 -31.12 -5.84
N ALA A 337 20.95 -30.02 -5.15
CA ALA A 337 22.14 -29.85 -4.34
C ALA A 337 21.83 -28.91 -3.17
N THR A 338 22.61 -28.98 -2.10
CA THR A 338 22.58 -27.91 -1.09
C THR A 338 23.34 -26.68 -1.59
N LEU A 339 23.01 -25.49 -1.10
CA LEU A 339 23.74 -24.28 -1.46
C LEU A 339 25.24 -24.42 -1.13
N GLN A 340 25.59 -25.09 -0.02
CA GLN A 340 26.98 -25.38 0.33
C GLN A 340 27.66 -26.32 -0.68
N GLN A 341 26.94 -27.26 -1.29
CA GLN A 341 27.45 -28.11 -2.37
C GLN A 341 27.62 -27.35 -3.70
N CYS A 342 27.00 -26.19 -3.87
CA CYS A 342 27.20 -25.31 -5.03
C CYS A 342 28.22 -24.19 -4.77
N ALA A 343 28.43 -23.83 -3.51
CA ALA A 343 29.30 -22.75 -3.08
C ALA A 343 30.75 -23.20 -2.85
N LEU A 344 31.68 -22.27 -3.06
CA LEU A 344 33.03 -22.34 -2.53
C LEU A 344 33.07 -21.96 -1.05
N MET A 345 32.22 -21.01 -0.64
CA MET A 345 32.03 -20.66 0.77
C MET A 345 30.65 -20.06 1.02
N VAL A 346 30.08 -20.40 2.17
CA VAL A 346 28.96 -19.68 2.80
C VAL A 346 29.43 -19.18 4.17
N ILE A 347 29.35 -17.88 4.38
CA ILE A 347 29.85 -17.21 5.59
C ILE A 347 28.89 -16.12 6.07
N ASP A 348 28.88 -15.85 7.38
CA ASP A 348 28.29 -14.63 7.92
C ASP A 348 29.29 -13.47 7.93
N CYS A 349 28.72 -12.26 7.86
CA CYS A 349 29.44 -11.02 8.11
C CYS A 349 29.85 -10.89 9.59
N LYS A 350 30.71 -9.92 9.88
CA LYS A 350 31.00 -9.53 11.26
C LYS A 350 29.73 -9.07 11.97
N ASN A 351 29.35 -9.79 13.04
CA ASN A 351 28.12 -9.56 13.83
C ASN A 351 28.21 -8.34 14.76
N LYS A 352 28.76 -7.23 14.25
CA LYS A 352 28.92 -5.95 14.95
C LYS A 352 28.63 -4.82 13.97
N THR A 353 27.92 -3.80 14.42
CA THR A 353 27.69 -2.58 13.63
C THR A 353 29.02 -1.92 13.28
N ALA A 354 29.24 -1.64 11.99
CA ALA A 354 30.43 -0.94 11.52
C ALA A 354 30.35 0.56 11.86
N PRO A 355 31.45 1.19 12.29
CA PRO A 355 31.52 2.65 12.42
C PRO A 355 31.25 3.33 11.07
N TYR A 356 30.29 4.26 11.05
CA TYR A 356 29.92 4.97 9.83
C TYR A 356 30.84 6.16 9.57
N THR A 357 31.00 6.47 8.30
CA THR A 357 31.72 7.62 7.77
C THR A 357 30.86 8.30 6.70
N GLN A 358 31.17 9.55 6.37
CA GLN A 358 30.41 10.31 5.36
C GLN A 358 30.68 9.81 3.93
N ASN A 359 31.86 9.26 3.68
CA ASN A 359 32.33 8.77 2.39
C ASN A 359 33.21 7.51 2.58
N GLY A 360 33.57 6.84 1.49
CA GLY A 360 34.42 5.64 1.54
C GLY A 360 33.73 4.44 0.88
N ILE A 361 33.94 3.26 1.46
CA ILE A 361 33.42 2.01 0.90
C ILE A 361 31.97 1.84 1.33
N ARG A 362 31.11 1.54 0.35
CA ARG A 362 29.68 1.38 0.56
C ARG A 362 29.38 0.22 1.51
N LEU A 363 28.61 0.47 2.57
CA LEU A 363 28.15 -0.52 3.53
C LEU A 363 26.75 -1.01 3.17
N ILE A 364 26.62 -2.30 2.89
CA ILE A 364 25.34 -2.93 2.58
C ILE A 364 24.69 -3.48 3.84
N ARG A 365 23.46 -3.04 4.10
CA ARG A 365 22.64 -3.49 5.23
C ARG A 365 21.44 -4.30 4.74
N THR A 366 20.69 -4.91 5.66
CA THR A 366 19.47 -5.68 5.32
C THR A 366 18.40 -4.85 4.61
N THR A 367 18.39 -3.54 4.85
CA THR A 367 17.51 -2.59 4.15
C THR A 367 17.92 -2.35 2.70
N ASN A 368 19.13 -2.73 2.30
CA ASN A 368 19.66 -2.50 0.95
C ASN A 368 19.42 -3.64 -0.04
N VAL A 369 18.90 -4.78 0.42
CA VAL A 369 18.67 -5.98 -0.40
C VAL A 369 17.18 -6.20 -0.53
N ARG A 370 16.62 -6.08 -1.74
CA ARG A 370 15.21 -6.33 -2.04
C ARG A 370 15.03 -6.87 -3.45
N ASP A 371 14.15 -7.85 -3.61
CA ASP A 371 13.68 -8.33 -4.92
C ASP A 371 14.83 -8.70 -5.88
N GLY A 372 15.87 -9.38 -5.36
CA GLY A 372 17.03 -9.79 -6.15
C GLY A 372 18.04 -8.68 -6.44
N LYS A 373 17.79 -7.44 -6.00
CA LYS A 373 18.58 -6.25 -6.36
C LYS A 373 19.17 -5.56 -5.12
N LEU A 374 20.35 -4.94 -5.32
CA LEU A 374 20.89 -3.95 -4.38
C LEU A 374 20.23 -2.60 -4.63
N ASN A 375 19.42 -2.13 -3.68
CA ASN A 375 18.83 -0.80 -3.77
C ASN A 375 19.86 0.30 -3.47
N THR A 376 19.65 1.49 -4.02
CA THR A 376 20.57 2.63 -3.87
C THR A 376 20.08 3.66 -2.83
N ILE A 377 19.05 3.35 -2.05
CA ILE A 377 18.47 4.26 -1.05
C ILE A 377 19.19 4.12 0.30
N ASP A 378 19.22 5.20 1.10
CA ASP A 378 19.78 5.25 2.47
C ASP A 378 21.21 4.68 2.59
N GLN A 379 22.10 5.19 1.74
CA GLN A 379 23.50 4.76 1.68
C GLN A 379 24.26 5.09 2.96
N ARG A 380 25.14 4.17 3.34
CA ARG A 380 26.11 4.34 4.43
C ARG A 380 27.49 3.90 3.94
N TYR A 381 28.52 4.49 4.52
CA TYR A 381 29.91 4.25 4.13
C TYR A 381 30.76 3.92 5.34
N VAL A 382 31.84 3.19 5.10
CA VAL A 382 32.89 2.88 6.07
C VAL A 382 34.25 3.30 5.53
N SER A 383 35.18 3.59 6.44
CA SER A 383 36.56 3.89 6.07
C SER A 383 37.27 2.63 5.52
N PRO A 384 38.37 2.78 4.76
CA PRO A 384 39.19 1.65 4.31
C PRO A 384 39.67 0.75 5.46
N GLU A 385 40.06 1.34 6.60
CA GLU A 385 40.51 0.58 7.78
C GLU A 385 39.36 -0.26 8.38
N THR A 386 38.17 0.33 8.43
CA THR A 386 36.96 -0.37 8.87
C THR A 386 36.62 -1.51 7.91
N TYR A 387 36.73 -1.28 6.60
CA TYR A 387 36.51 -2.32 5.59
C TYR A 387 37.46 -3.51 5.77
N GLU A 388 38.76 -3.29 5.95
CA GLU A 388 39.71 -4.38 6.19
C GLU A 388 39.34 -5.21 7.42
N ILE A 389 38.87 -4.58 8.50
CA ILE A 389 38.46 -5.26 9.74
C ILE A 389 37.13 -6.02 9.59
N TRP A 390 36.17 -5.48 8.84
CA TRP A 390 34.84 -6.09 8.65
C TRP A 390 34.83 -7.16 7.55
N SER A 391 35.75 -7.08 6.60
CA SER A 391 35.93 -8.04 5.50
C SER A 391 37.13 -8.99 5.70
N ALA A 392 37.77 -8.98 6.88
CA ALA A 392 38.93 -9.83 7.20
C ALA A 392 38.70 -11.33 6.94
N ARG A 393 37.46 -11.82 7.11
CA ARG A 393 37.11 -13.22 6.86
C ARG A 393 37.09 -13.55 5.37
N ALA A 394 36.44 -12.70 4.57
CA ALA A 394 36.51 -12.71 3.12
C ALA A 394 36.07 -11.34 2.58
N LYS A 395 36.84 -10.83 1.61
CA LYS A 395 36.44 -9.68 0.79
C LYS A 395 35.40 -10.15 -0.23
N SER A 396 34.32 -9.39 -0.33
CA SER A 396 33.27 -9.61 -1.33
C SER A 396 33.81 -9.44 -2.76
N GLN A 397 33.21 -10.15 -3.70
CA GLN A 397 33.56 -10.14 -5.12
C GLN A 397 32.29 -9.95 -5.96
N PRO A 398 32.41 -9.33 -7.16
CA PRO A 398 31.34 -9.36 -8.13
C PRO A 398 30.80 -10.78 -8.36
N GLY A 399 29.48 -10.92 -8.43
CA GLY A 399 28.81 -12.21 -8.58
C GLY A 399 28.63 -13.01 -7.28
N ASP A 400 29.19 -12.59 -6.14
CA ASP A 400 28.80 -13.16 -4.85
C ASP A 400 27.31 -12.87 -4.58
N ILE A 401 26.66 -13.79 -3.86
CA ILE A 401 25.26 -13.67 -3.46
C ILE A 401 25.22 -13.19 -2.01
N LEU A 402 24.51 -12.09 -1.78
CA LEU A 402 24.21 -11.59 -0.44
C LEU A 402 22.87 -12.15 0.03
N ILE A 403 22.79 -12.53 1.31
CA ILE A 403 21.58 -13.09 1.91
C ILE A 403 21.30 -12.39 3.25
N THR A 404 20.08 -11.92 3.46
CA THR A 404 19.69 -11.30 4.74
C THR A 404 19.32 -12.36 5.77
N ARG A 405 19.81 -12.22 7.01
CA ARG A 405 19.46 -13.14 8.10
C ARG A 405 18.13 -12.84 8.77
N GLU A 406 17.75 -11.57 8.84
CA GLU A 406 16.58 -11.09 9.55
C GLU A 406 16.17 -9.69 9.08
N ALA A 407 14.91 -9.32 9.30
CA ALA A 407 14.33 -8.00 9.07
C ALA A 407 14.60 -7.37 7.68
N PRO A 408 14.08 -7.95 6.59
CA PRO A 408 13.39 -9.24 6.45
C PRO A 408 14.40 -10.39 6.29
N MET A 409 13.99 -11.59 6.66
CA MET A 409 14.80 -12.80 6.52
C MET A 409 14.73 -13.33 5.06
N GLY A 410 15.85 -13.79 4.52
CA GLY A 410 15.89 -14.57 3.28
C GLY A 410 15.89 -13.77 1.99
N GLU A 411 16.00 -12.43 2.05
CA GLU A 411 16.20 -11.62 0.84
C GLU A 411 17.59 -11.88 0.27
N VAL A 412 17.66 -11.95 -1.06
CA VAL A 412 18.89 -12.24 -1.79
C VAL A 412 19.16 -11.20 -2.87
N CYS A 413 20.43 -10.98 -3.20
CA CYS A 413 20.83 -10.24 -4.40
C CYS A 413 22.26 -10.60 -4.82
N LEU A 414 22.61 -10.27 -6.06
CA LEU A 414 23.98 -10.37 -6.56
C LEU A 414 24.74 -9.08 -6.31
N ILE A 415 26.05 -9.21 -6.02
CA ILE A 415 26.97 -8.08 -6.08
C ILE A 415 27.22 -7.73 -7.56
N PRO A 416 26.93 -6.49 -8.00
CA PRO A 416 27.18 -6.06 -9.36
C PRO A 416 28.67 -6.05 -9.71
N ASN A 417 28.96 -6.06 -11.01
CA ASN A 417 30.31 -5.84 -11.53
C ASN A 417 30.88 -4.49 -11.04
N ASP A 418 32.21 -4.43 -10.95
CA ASP A 418 32.97 -3.23 -10.59
C ASP A 418 32.58 -2.58 -9.24
N THR A 419 31.94 -3.33 -8.36
CA THR A 419 31.46 -2.83 -7.08
C THR A 419 32.25 -3.46 -5.93
N THR A 420 32.91 -2.62 -5.14
CA THR A 420 33.47 -3.03 -3.83
C THR A 420 32.50 -2.63 -2.73
N ILE A 421 32.05 -3.60 -1.93
CA ILE A 421 31.11 -3.38 -0.84
C ILE A 421 31.60 -3.97 0.48
N CYS A 422 31.29 -3.27 1.58
CA CYS A 422 31.40 -3.81 2.92
C CYS A 422 30.05 -4.42 3.32
N LEU A 423 30.06 -5.64 3.86
CA LEU A 423 28.84 -6.24 4.42
C LEU A 423 28.62 -5.71 5.84
N GLY A 424 27.44 -5.14 6.08
CA GLY A 424 26.97 -4.79 7.41
C GLY A 424 26.49 -6.01 8.18
N GLN A 425 26.20 -5.80 9.47
CA GLN A 425 25.68 -6.85 10.35
C GLN A 425 24.42 -7.52 9.78
N ARG A 426 24.15 -8.77 10.21
CA ARG A 426 22.95 -9.55 9.85
C ARG A 426 22.86 -9.92 8.35
N MET A 427 24.00 -9.91 7.67
CA MET A 427 24.15 -10.36 6.29
C MET A 427 24.96 -11.65 6.24
N MET A 428 24.78 -12.41 5.18
CA MET A 428 25.61 -13.55 4.80
C MET A 428 26.06 -13.38 3.35
N LEU A 429 27.15 -14.06 3.03
CA LEU A 429 27.75 -14.11 1.71
C LEU A 429 27.89 -15.56 1.28
N ALA A 430 27.37 -15.88 0.10
CA ALA A 430 27.60 -17.13 -0.59
C ALA A 430 28.39 -16.84 -1.87
N ARG A 431 29.58 -17.45 -1.99
CA ARG A 431 30.39 -17.40 -3.20
C ARG A 431 30.28 -18.73 -3.92
N LEU A 432 29.84 -18.71 -5.17
CA LEU A 432 29.79 -19.90 -6.02
C LEU A 432 31.18 -20.35 -6.42
N VAL A 433 31.31 -21.63 -6.77
CA VAL A 433 32.56 -22.14 -7.35
C VAL A 433 32.78 -21.44 -8.69
N PRO A 434 33.92 -20.77 -8.91
CA PRO A 434 34.17 -19.99 -10.14
C PRO A 434 33.97 -20.82 -11.41
N ASP A 435 33.44 -20.19 -12.45
CA ASP A 435 33.26 -20.76 -13.80
C ASP A 435 32.42 -22.06 -13.88
N THR A 436 31.56 -22.32 -12.88
CA THR A 436 30.71 -23.52 -12.87
C THR A 436 29.22 -23.24 -13.04
N ILE A 437 28.64 -22.38 -12.20
CA ILE A 437 27.20 -22.10 -12.14
C ILE A 437 26.95 -20.67 -12.63
N ASN A 438 25.85 -20.45 -13.37
CA ASN A 438 25.40 -19.09 -13.68
C ASN A 438 24.89 -18.40 -12.40
N PRO A 439 25.54 -17.30 -11.91
CA PRO A 439 25.14 -16.66 -10.66
C PRO A 439 23.71 -16.10 -10.67
N ARG A 440 23.22 -15.65 -11.84
CA ARG A 440 21.83 -15.18 -12.00
C ARG A 440 20.84 -16.33 -11.86
N PHE A 441 21.17 -17.51 -12.38
CA PHE A 441 20.33 -18.68 -12.19
C PHE A 441 20.25 -19.09 -10.72
N MET A 442 21.40 -19.10 -10.02
CA MET A 442 21.40 -19.39 -8.58
C MET A 442 20.60 -18.36 -7.79
N LEU A 443 20.70 -17.07 -8.15
CA LEU A 443 19.85 -16.04 -7.57
C LEU A 443 18.36 -16.40 -7.72
N TYR A 444 17.92 -16.84 -8.91
CA TYR A 444 16.54 -17.27 -9.14
C TYR A 444 16.16 -18.50 -8.31
N SER A 445 17.03 -19.49 -8.20
CA SER A 445 16.78 -20.65 -7.33
C SER A 445 16.65 -20.27 -5.86
N LEU A 446 17.32 -19.21 -5.39
CA LEU A 446 17.22 -18.70 -4.02
C LEU A 446 16.03 -17.74 -3.82
N MET A 447 15.49 -17.19 -4.91
CA MET A 447 14.27 -16.39 -4.93
C MET A 447 13.01 -17.23 -5.15
N ASP A 448 13.15 -18.56 -5.23
CA ASP A 448 12.03 -19.48 -5.40
C ASP A 448 11.00 -19.25 -4.27
N PRO A 449 9.74 -18.89 -4.60
CA PRO A 449 8.68 -18.76 -3.62
C PRO A 449 8.50 -20.01 -2.74
N ASP A 450 8.85 -21.18 -3.29
CA ASP A 450 8.65 -22.48 -2.67
C ASP A 450 9.98 -23.05 -2.10
N LEU A 451 11.05 -22.23 -2.01
CA LEU A 451 12.37 -22.64 -1.49
C LEU A 451 12.27 -23.27 -0.10
N MET A 452 11.49 -22.63 0.77
CA MET A 452 11.37 -23.02 2.18
C MET A 452 10.62 -24.33 2.38
N ASP A 453 9.86 -24.80 1.37
CA ASP A 453 9.19 -26.09 1.43
C ASP A 453 10.17 -27.26 1.32
N ARG A 454 11.35 -27.01 0.74
CA ARG A 454 12.40 -28.02 0.56
C ARG A 454 13.48 -27.98 1.65
N VAL A 455 13.31 -27.18 2.72
CA VAL A 455 14.30 -27.10 3.82
C VAL A 455 13.95 -28.08 4.93
N GLN A 456 14.92 -28.89 5.38
CA GLN A 456 14.73 -29.87 6.46
C GLN A 456 14.56 -29.19 7.83
N ASP A 457 15.39 -28.19 8.14
CA ASP A 457 15.37 -27.45 9.40
C ASP A 457 14.46 -26.22 9.30
N LYS A 458 13.14 -26.43 9.15
CA LYS A 458 12.18 -25.32 9.17
C LYS A 458 12.32 -24.55 10.51
N PRO A 459 12.44 -23.21 10.52
CA PRO A 459 12.50 -22.44 11.76
C PRO A 459 11.18 -22.60 12.54
N ILE A 460 11.15 -23.48 13.54
CA ILE A 460 9.97 -23.67 14.39
C ILE A 460 9.93 -22.54 15.43
N GLY A 461 8.86 -21.75 15.40
CA GLY A 461 8.30 -21.14 16.62
C GLY A 461 8.97 -19.89 17.21
N MET A 462 9.48 -18.95 16.41
CA MET A 462 9.87 -17.62 16.94
C MET A 462 9.12 -16.48 16.24
N THR A 463 8.68 -15.50 17.03
CA THR A 463 7.96 -14.29 16.57
C THR A 463 8.80 -13.43 15.60
N VAL A 464 10.12 -13.65 15.57
CA VAL A 464 11.05 -13.09 14.58
C VAL A 464 11.77 -14.25 13.89
N GLN A 465 11.51 -14.43 12.59
CA GLN A 465 12.19 -15.44 11.78
C GLN A 465 13.68 -15.06 11.60
N HIS A 466 14.59 -15.98 11.89
CA HIS A 466 16.03 -15.77 11.83
C HIS A 466 16.71 -16.94 11.10
N LEU A 467 17.47 -16.62 10.03
CA LEU A 467 18.20 -17.61 9.25
C LEU A 467 19.66 -17.69 9.71
N ARG A 468 20.02 -18.80 10.33
CA ARG A 468 21.41 -19.10 10.73
C ARG A 468 22.22 -19.55 9.51
N VAL A 469 23.55 -19.39 9.58
CA VAL A 469 24.47 -19.80 8.51
C VAL A 469 24.27 -21.29 8.15
N GLY A 470 24.17 -22.17 9.14
CA GLY A 470 23.91 -23.60 8.89
C GLY A 470 22.60 -23.88 8.15
N GLY A 471 21.55 -23.09 8.40
CA GLY A 471 20.29 -23.20 7.66
C GLY A 471 20.39 -22.69 6.22
N VAL A 472 21.30 -21.75 5.94
CA VAL A 472 21.60 -21.30 4.57
C VAL A 472 22.40 -22.33 3.80
N GLU A 473 23.36 -22.96 4.45
CA GLU A 473 24.21 -24.01 3.87
C GLU A 473 23.38 -25.17 3.33
N THR A 474 22.30 -25.53 4.04
CA THR A 474 21.41 -26.66 3.72
C THR A 474 20.25 -26.31 2.80
N LEU A 475 20.12 -25.06 2.35
CA LEU A 475 19.08 -24.69 1.38
C LEU A 475 19.19 -25.56 0.14
N ILE A 476 18.09 -26.21 -0.23
CA ILE A 476 18.05 -27.11 -1.38
C ILE A 476 17.75 -26.30 -2.65
N VAL A 477 18.76 -26.22 -3.49
CA VAL A 477 18.73 -25.51 -4.77
C VAL A 477 18.58 -26.48 -5.92
N LEU A 478 17.97 -25.99 -6.99
CA LEU A 478 17.75 -26.72 -8.23
C LEU A 478 18.95 -26.46 -9.14
N LEU A 479 19.46 -27.49 -9.82
CA LEU A 479 20.58 -27.36 -10.74
C LEU A 479 20.25 -28.00 -12.10
N PRO A 480 19.88 -27.21 -13.12
CA PRO A 480 19.82 -27.64 -14.51
C PRO A 480 21.22 -27.81 -15.11
N PRO A 481 21.34 -28.45 -16.28
CA PRO A 481 22.47 -28.28 -17.18
C PRO A 481 22.91 -26.83 -17.34
N LEU A 482 24.22 -26.57 -17.44
CA LEU A 482 24.75 -25.20 -17.54
C LEU A 482 24.24 -24.44 -18.78
N ALA A 483 24.07 -25.14 -19.90
CA ALA A 483 23.51 -24.56 -21.12
C ALA A 483 22.04 -24.13 -20.89
N GLU A 484 21.24 -24.98 -20.24
CA GLU A 484 19.86 -24.66 -19.88
C GLU A 484 19.77 -23.50 -18.88
N GLN A 485 20.64 -23.43 -17.88
CA GLN A 485 20.71 -22.27 -16.96
C GLN A 485 20.82 -20.94 -17.71
N ARG A 486 21.63 -20.89 -18.78
CA ARG A 486 21.78 -19.68 -19.62
C ARG A 486 20.51 -19.36 -20.38
N ARG A 487 19.83 -20.36 -20.94
CA ARG A 487 18.53 -20.20 -21.63
C ARG A 487 17.46 -19.70 -20.68
N ILE A 488 17.36 -20.30 -19.49
CA ILE A 488 16.43 -19.88 -18.43
C ILE A 488 16.70 -18.43 -18.02
N VAL A 489 17.96 -18.07 -17.73
CA VAL A 489 18.31 -16.70 -17.34
C VAL A 489 17.91 -15.70 -18.42
N ALA A 490 18.23 -15.97 -19.69
CA ALA A 490 17.86 -15.09 -20.79
C ALA A 490 16.33 -14.88 -20.85
N LYS A 491 15.55 -15.96 -20.69
CA LYS A 491 14.08 -15.86 -20.78
C LYS A 491 13.46 -15.19 -19.55
N VAL A 492 13.95 -15.47 -18.35
CA VAL A 492 13.50 -14.79 -17.13
C VAL A 492 13.82 -13.30 -17.22
N ASP A 493 15.01 -12.92 -17.70
CA ASP A 493 15.42 -11.52 -17.85
C ASP A 493 14.50 -10.76 -18.83
N GLU A 494 14.16 -11.37 -19.96
CA GLU A 494 13.20 -10.83 -20.93
C GLU A 494 11.82 -10.57 -20.29
N LEU A 495 11.27 -11.57 -19.60
CA LEU A 495 9.94 -11.48 -19.00
C LEU A 495 9.91 -10.55 -17.78
N MET A 496 10.98 -10.50 -16.98
CA MET A 496 11.09 -9.56 -15.87
C MET A 496 11.21 -8.12 -16.37
N THR A 497 11.85 -7.90 -17.52
CA THR A 497 11.88 -6.58 -18.19
C THR A 497 10.48 -6.15 -18.65
N LEU A 498 9.69 -7.08 -19.20
CA LEU A 498 8.29 -6.81 -19.51
C LEU A 498 7.49 -6.43 -18.26
N CYS A 499 7.66 -7.16 -17.15
CA CYS A 499 7.03 -6.81 -15.88
C CYS A 499 7.49 -5.42 -15.36
N ASP A 500 8.75 -5.05 -15.55
CA ASP A 500 9.27 -3.72 -15.18
C ASP A 500 8.57 -2.62 -16.01
N HIS A 501 8.37 -2.84 -17.31
CA HIS A 501 7.61 -1.91 -18.17
C HIS A 501 6.13 -1.79 -17.77
N LEU A 502 5.48 -2.92 -17.46
CA LEU A 502 4.08 -2.92 -17.00
C LEU A 502 3.94 -2.15 -15.70
N GLN A 503 4.85 -2.34 -14.75
CA GLN A 503 4.85 -1.60 -13.48
C GLN A 503 5.03 -0.10 -13.72
N ALA A 504 6.00 0.30 -14.54
CA ALA A 504 6.21 1.70 -14.87
C ALA A 504 4.98 2.34 -15.53
N SER A 505 4.30 1.60 -16.41
CA SER A 505 3.06 2.06 -17.05
C SER A 505 1.92 2.26 -16.03
N LEU A 506 1.78 1.38 -15.04
CA LEU A 506 0.80 1.54 -13.96
C LEU A 506 1.11 2.77 -13.11
N ASP A 507 2.36 2.94 -12.69
CA ASP A 507 2.78 4.08 -11.86
C ASP A 507 2.52 5.42 -12.57
N ILE A 508 2.73 5.48 -13.89
CA ILE A 508 2.41 6.66 -14.71
C ILE A 508 0.89 6.86 -14.77
N SER A 509 0.12 5.82 -15.08
CA SER A 509 -1.33 5.89 -15.18
C SER A 509 -1.99 6.33 -13.87
N GLU A 510 -1.51 5.84 -12.72
CA GLU A 510 -1.97 6.29 -11.40
C GLU A 510 -1.69 7.78 -11.15
N LYS A 511 -0.47 8.24 -11.46
CA LYS A 511 -0.12 9.67 -11.34
C LYS A 511 -0.97 10.54 -12.24
N VAL A 512 -1.22 10.12 -13.48
CA VAL A 512 -2.06 10.85 -14.44
C VAL A 512 -3.50 10.92 -13.94
N ARG A 513 -4.09 9.79 -13.52
CA ARG A 513 -5.46 9.75 -12.99
C ARG A 513 -5.63 10.61 -11.74
N SER A 514 -4.65 10.60 -10.82
CA SER A 514 -4.67 11.44 -9.62
C SER A 514 -4.64 12.93 -9.97
N LYS A 515 -3.74 13.36 -10.87
CA LYS A 515 -3.67 14.75 -11.34
C LYS A 515 -4.93 15.17 -12.09
N LEU A 516 -5.50 14.30 -12.91
CA LEU A 516 -6.74 14.57 -13.63
C LEU A 516 -7.90 14.77 -12.64
N LEU A 517 -8.03 13.91 -11.65
CA LEU A 517 -9.01 14.06 -10.58
C LEU A 517 -8.86 15.41 -9.87
N GLU A 518 -7.63 15.79 -9.50
CA GLU A 518 -7.35 17.10 -8.88
C GLU A 518 -7.76 18.26 -9.77
N ALA A 519 -7.42 18.21 -11.06
CA ALA A 519 -7.77 19.25 -12.02
C ALA A 519 -9.29 19.39 -12.22
N VAL A 520 -10.01 18.27 -12.37
CA VAL A 520 -11.48 18.26 -12.54
C VAL A 520 -12.17 18.81 -11.30
N LEU A 521 -11.73 18.41 -10.10
CA LEU A 521 -12.26 18.93 -8.83
C LEU A 521 -11.99 20.44 -8.69
N HIS A 522 -10.76 20.89 -8.95
CA HIS A 522 -10.40 22.30 -8.87
C HIS A 522 -11.19 23.16 -9.86
N TYR A 523 -11.28 22.74 -11.12
CA TYR A 523 -12.07 23.44 -12.14
C TYR A 523 -13.53 23.58 -11.71
N SER A 524 -14.11 22.52 -11.13
CA SER A 524 -15.51 22.53 -10.70
C SER A 524 -15.76 23.44 -9.48
N LEU A 525 -14.76 23.66 -8.62
CA LEU A 525 -14.83 24.55 -7.45
C LEU A 525 -14.59 26.04 -7.78
N SER A 526 -13.77 26.33 -8.80
CA SER A 526 -13.42 27.70 -9.21
C SER A 526 -14.66 28.55 -9.58
N THR A 527 -14.57 29.87 -9.35
CA THR A 527 -15.64 30.82 -9.69
C THR A 527 -15.54 31.33 -11.14
N ASP A 528 -16.63 31.77 -11.76
CA ASP A 528 -16.63 32.22 -13.16
C ASP A 528 -15.68 33.43 -13.42
N THR A 529 -15.35 34.22 -12.40
CA THR A 529 -14.33 35.27 -12.47
C THR A 529 -12.88 34.75 -12.52
N GLU A 530 -12.61 33.55 -12.02
CA GLU A 530 -11.30 32.89 -12.14
C GLU A 530 -11.15 32.13 -13.46
N ARG A 531 -12.27 31.72 -14.06
CA ARG A 531 -12.31 31.03 -15.36
C ARG A 531 -12.08 31.95 -16.56
N THR A 532 -12.35 33.25 -16.41
CA THR A 532 -12.34 34.25 -17.48
C THR A 532 -11.04 35.07 -17.56
N GLY A 533 -10.11 34.90 -16.61
CA GLY A 533 -8.83 35.63 -16.53
C GLY A 533 -7.65 35.00 -17.26
N ALA A 534 -7.81 33.80 -17.85
CA ALA A 534 -6.79 33.15 -18.67
C ALA A 534 -7.30 33.01 -20.11
N PRO A 535 -6.55 33.42 -21.15
CA PRO A 535 -7.00 33.25 -22.53
C PRO A 535 -7.29 31.78 -22.82
N ALA A 536 -8.48 31.56 -23.36
CA ALA A 536 -9.08 30.27 -23.69
C ALA A 536 -8.19 29.43 -24.63
N LYS A 537 -7.34 28.63 -24.03
CA LYS A 537 -7.13 27.20 -24.31
C LYS A 537 -6.74 26.61 -22.98
N SER A 538 -7.72 26.11 -22.24
CA SER A 538 -7.49 25.67 -20.86
C SER A 538 -6.46 24.54 -20.88
N ALA A 539 -5.47 24.61 -20.00
CA ALA A 539 -4.50 23.53 -19.82
C ALA A 539 -5.18 22.18 -19.47
N GLY A 540 -6.46 22.19 -19.07
CA GLY A 540 -7.29 21.00 -18.91
C GLY A 540 -7.74 20.41 -20.25
N GLU A 541 -8.28 21.21 -21.17
CA GLU A 541 -8.71 20.74 -22.50
C GLU A 541 -7.52 20.32 -23.37
N ALA A 542 -6.43 21.09 -23.37
CA ALA A 542 -5.21 20.73 -24.11
C ALA A 542 -4.51 19.49 -23.55
N TYR A 543 -4.71 19.15 -22.27
CA TYR A 543 -4.19 17.92 -21.65
C TYR A 543 -5.14 16.73 -21.80
N LEU A 544 -6.45 16.98 -21.92
CA LEU A 544 -7.49 15.98 -22.19
C LEU A 544 -7.57 15.56 -23.68
N GLU A 545 -7.11 16.40 -24.61
CA GLU A 545 -6.96 16.06 -26.03
C GLU A 545 -5.61 15.40 -26.36
N ALA A 546 -4.60 15.54 -25.49
CA ALA A 546 -3.25 15.03 -25.70
C ALA A 546 -2.99 13.64 -25.07
N VAL A 547 -3.97 13.09 -24.34
CA VAL A 547 -3.97 11.75 -23.71
C VAL A 547 -5.20 11.00 -24.19
#